data_AF-A0A8V5HG58-F1
#
_entry.id   AF-A0A8V5HG58-F1
#
_cell.length_a   1.000
_cell.length_b   1.000
_cell.length_c   1.000
_cell.angle_alpha   90.00
_cell.angle_beta   90.00
_cell.angle_gamma   90.00
#
_symmetry.space_group_name_H-M   'P 1'
#
loop_
_entity.id
_entity.type
_entity.pdbx_description
1 polymer ?
#
loop_
_entity_poly.entity_id
_entity_poly.type
_entity_poly.pdbx_seq_one_letter_code
_entity_poly.pdbx_strand_id
1 'polypeptide(L)'
;MLGQLQMHAYCENPDIVLCGNKSDLEDQRVVKEEEAKELAGKYGIPYFETSAANGNNVSKAIETLLDLIMKRMERCVDKSWIPEGVIFRFCKSKCHRNFKKKRNPRKMRWTKAFRKAAGKELTVDNSFEFEKRRNEPVKYQRELWNKTVDAMKRVEEIKQKRQARFIMNRLKKSKELQKAEDIKEVKQNIHLLRAPHAGTPKQLEDKMVQKLQEDVAMEEDS
;
A
#
# COMPACT_ATOMS: atom_id res chain seq x y z
N MET A 1 13.18 5.25 23.58
CA MET A 1 11.97 4.72 24.24
C MET A 1 10.70 4.97 23.40
N LEU A 2 10.33 6.22 23.07
CA LEU A 2 9.16 6.49 22.21
C LEU A 2 9.23 5.86 20.80
N GLY A 3 10.43 5.83 20.19
CA GLY A 3 10.60 5.24 18.86
C GLY A 3 10.28 3.74 18.79
N GLN A 4 10.48 2.98 19.86
CA GLN A 4 10.09 1.57 19.92
C GLN A 4 8.57 1.40 19.97
N LEU A 5 7.86 2.28 20.68
CA LEU A 5 6.40 2.27 20.74
C LEU A 5 5.76 2.65 19.41
N GLN A 6 6.34 3.61 18.68
CA GLN A 6 5.90 3.98 17.33
C GLN A 6 6.12 2.85 16.31
N MET A 7 7.22 2.09 16.44
CA MET A 7 7.51 0.96 15.55
C MET A 7 6.56 -0.24 15.72
N HIS A 8 6.04 -0.45 16.92
CA HIS A 8 5.12 -1.56 17.24
C HIS A 8 3.64 -1.14 17.26
N ALA A 9 3.33 0.14 17.15
CA ALA A 9 1.96 0.64 17.10
C ALA A 9 1.32 0.41 15.71
N TYR A 10 0.03 0.09 15.70
CA TYR A 10 -0.77 -0.08 14.48
C TYR A 10 -0.99 1.24 13.69
N CYS A 11 -0.56 2.39 14.23
CA CYS A 11 -0.76 3.72 13.65
C CYS A 11 0.50 4.60 13.81
N GLU A 12 0.66 5.56 12.90
CA GLU A 12 1.80 6.49 12.88
C GLU A 12 1.92 7.37 14.14
N ASN A 13 0.80 7.64 14.83
CA ASN A 13 0.76 8.41 16.08
C ASN A 13 -0.07 7.66 17.14
N PRO A 14 0.52 6.78 17.99
CA PRO A 14 -0.19 6.17 19.10
C PRO A 14 -0.53 7.20 20.18
N ASP A 15 -1.69 7.05 20.82
CA ASP A 15 -2.03 7.82 22.01
C ASP A 15 -1.23 7.24 23.19
N ILE A 16 -0.39 8.07 23.80
CA ILE A 16 0.54 7.66 24.86
C ILE A 16 0.23 8.48 26.10
N VAL A 17 0.32 7.85 27.28
CA VAL A 17 0.29 8.49 28.60
C VAL A 17 1.53 8.03 29.36
N LEU A 18 2.20 8.95 30.04
CA LEU A 18 3.38 8.67 30.85
C LEU A 18 2.94 8.43 32.31
N CYS A 19 3.29 7.28 32.86
CA CYS A 19 2.97 6.93 34.25
C CYS A 19 4.26 6.79 35.07
N GLY A 20 4.40 7.57 36.14
CA GLY A 20 5.40 7.33 37.19
C GLY A 20 4.88 6.24 38.13
N ASN A 21 5.59 5.13 38.26
CA ASN A 21 5.16 3.98 39.07
C ASN A 21 5.64 4.09 40.53
N LYS A 22 4.93 3.44 41.46
CA LYS A 22 5.26 3.35 42.90
C LYS A 22 5.38 4.71 43.60
N SER A 23 4.38 5.58 43.40
CA SER A 23 4.35 6.88 44.10
C SER A 23 4.26 6.77 45.63
N ASP A 24 3.98 5.60 46.17
CA ASP A 24 3.96 5.27 47.60
C ASP A 24 5.35 5.13 48.25
N LEU A 25 6.40 4.92 47.46
CA LEU A 25 7.76 4.66 47.94
C LEU A 25 8.69 5.83 47.60
N GLU A 26 8.56 6.92 48.33
CA GLU A 26 9.39 8.12 48.14
C GLU A 26 10.86 7.88 48.46
N ASP A 27 11.16 7.01 49.43
CA ASP A 27 12.53 6.70 49.88
C ASP A 27 13.38 5.98 48.81
N GLN A 28 12.75 5.37 47.81
CA GLN A 28 13.42 4.70 46.69
C GLN A 28 13.25 5.45 45.37
N ARG A 29 12.93 6.75 45.43
CA ARG A 29 12.69 7.58 44.24
C ARG A 29 13.99 7.78 43.45
N VAL A 30 14.03 7.17 42.26
CA VAL A 30 15.17 7.29 41.32
C VAL A 30 15.07 8.56 40.45
N VAL A 31 13.86 9.05 40.21
CA VAL A 31 13.60 10.20 39.32
C VAL A 31 12.75 11.24 40.04
N LYS A 32 13.18 12.50 39.98
CA LYS A 32 12.43 13.61 40.57
C LYS A 32 11.15 13.86 39.79
N GLU A 33 10.09 14.25 40.48
CA GLU A 33 8.79 14.54 39.86
C GLU A 33 8.91 15.66 38.80
N GLU A 34 9.74 16.67 39.07
CA GLU A 34 9.99 17.78 38.15
C GLU A 34 10.60 17.33 36.82
N GLU A 35 11.60 16.45 36.86
CA GLU A 35 12.24 15.91 35.64
C GLU A 35 11.26 15.09 34.81
N ALA A 36 10.39 14.31 35.46
CA ALA A 36 9.36 13.52 34.78
C ALA A 36 8.29 14.40 34.14
N LYS A 37 7.85 15.47 34.83
CA LYS A 37 6.93 16.47 34.27
C LYS A 37 7.55 17.26 33.12
N GLU A 38 8.82 17.62 33.21
CA GLU A 38 9.51 18.35 32.15
C GLU A 38 9.70 17.46 30.91
N LEU A 39 10.00 16.18 31.09
CA LEU A 39 10.07 15.20 30.00
C LEU A 39 8.69 14.99 29.35
N ALA A 40 7.63 14.88 30.15
CA ALA A 40 6.26 14.83 29.65
C ALA A 40 5.89 16.09 28.84
N GLY A 41 6.27 17.27 29.33
CA GLY A 41 6.11 18.55 28.65
C GLY A 41 6.86 18.63 27.32
N LYS A 42 8.11 18.15 27.26
CA LYS A 42 8.92 18.08 26.03
C LYS A 42 8.27 17.24 24.93
N TYR A 43 7.56 16.17 25.32
CA TYR A 43 6.85 15.30 24.37
C TYR A 43 5.36 15.64 24.22
N GLY A 44 4.82 16.57 25.01
CA GLY A 44 3.39 16.91 25.00
C GLY A 44 2.47 15.77 25.46
N ILE A 45 2.94 14.91 26.36
CA ILE A 45 2.25 13.70 26.82
C ILE A 45 1.71 13.92 28.24
N PRO A 46 0.48 13.47 28.58
CA PRO A 46 -0.02 13.54 29.95
C PRO A 46 0.82 12.71 30.91
N TYR A 47 1.13 13.25 32.09
CA TYR A 47 1.89 12.57 33.14
C TYR A 47 1.04 12.32 34.39
N PHE A 48 1.10 11.10 34.93
CA PHE A 48 0.46 10.73 36.18
C PHE A 48 1.41 9.97 37.08
N GLU A 49 1.47 10.31 38.36
CA GLU A 49 2.07 9.45 39.39
C GLU A 49 1.03 8.42 39.84
N THR A 50 1.32 7.14 39.65
CA THR A 50 0.44 6.01 39.96
C THR A 50 1.07 5.09 40.99
N SER A 51 0.23 4.60 41.91
CA SER A 51 0.60 3.51 42.82
C SER A 51 -0.29 2.32 42.53
N ALA A 52 0.29 1.24 41.99
CA ALA A 52 -0.42 0.00 41.75
C ALA A 52 -0.82 -0.72 43.05
N ALA A 53 -0.11 -0.47 44.16
CA ALA A 53 -0.38 -1.07 45.46
C ALA A 53 -1.59 -0.42 46.15
N ASN A 54 -1.67 0.92 46.10
CA ASN A 54 -2.75 1.68 46.77
C ASN A 54 -3.92 2.01 45.83
N GLY A 55 -3.80 1.69 44.53
CA GLY A 55 -4.78 2.06 43.51
C GLY A 55 -4.82 3.56 43.19
N ASN A 56 -3.93 4.37 43.78
CA ASN A 56 -3.92 5.82 43.61
C ASN A 56 -3.59 6.19 42.16
N ASN A 57 -4.43 7.05 41.57
CA ASN A 57 -4.31 7.62 40.22
C ASN A 57 -4.28 6.63 39.05
N VAL A 58 -4.35 5.32 39.29
CA VAL A 58 -4.39 4.30 38.22
C VAL A 58 -5.64 4.47 37.35
N SER A 59 -6.81 4.64 37.97
CA SER A 59 -8.08 4.82 37.23
C SER A 59 -8.08 6.10 36.39
N LYS A 60 -7.58 7.21 36.93
CA LYS A 60 -7.50 8.50 36.22
C LYS A 60 -6.58 8.43 35.00
N ALA A 61 -5.45 7.73 35.11
CA ALA A 61 -4.53 7.54 33.99
C ALA A 61 -5.18 6.72 32.85
N ILE A 62 -5.93 5.66 33.22
CA ILE A 62 -6.67 4.83 32.25
C ILE A 62 -7.81 5.63 31.61
N GLU A 63 -8.61 6.35 32.40
CA GLU A 63 -9.71 7.19 31.89
C GLU A 63 -9.21 8.27 30.94
N THR A 64 -8.10 8.92 31.26
CA THR A 64 -7.48 9.93 30.39
C THR A 64 -7.00 9.34 29.08
N LEU A 65 -6.40 8.14 29.10
CA LEU A 65 -6.00 7.43 27.89
C LEU A 65 -7.22 7.05 27.04
N LEU A 66 -8.28 6.54 27.66
CA LEU A 66 -9.54 6.20 26.99
C LEU A 66 -10.20 7.44 26.37
N ASP A 67 -10.22 8.56 27.06
CA ASP A 67 -10.76 9.84 26.55
C ASP A 67 -9.94 10.36 25.36
N LEU A 68 -8.62 10.24 25.39
CA LEU A 68 -7.76 10.56 24.23
C LEU A 68 -8.08 9.67 23.02
N ILE A 69 -8.25 8.37 23.24
CA ILE A 69 -8.63 7.41 22.19
C ILE A 69 -10.04 7.71 21.66
N MET A 70 -11.00 8.02 22.52
CA MET A 70 -12.37 8.37 22.13
C MET A 70 -12.39 9.68 21.34
N LYS A 71 -11.72 10.74 21.79
CA LYS A 71 -11.58 12.01 21.06
C LYS A 71 -10.85 11.84 19.72
N ARG A 72 -9.92 10.89 19.63
CA ARG A 72 -9.28 10.53 18.36
C ARG A 72 -10.24 9.78 17.45
N MET A 73 -11.03 8.86 17.99
CA MET A 73 -12.08 8.16 17.25
C MET A 73 -13.15 9.13 16.76
N GLU A 74 -13.59 10.09 17.58
CA GLU A 74 -14.56 11.14 17.21
C GLU A 74 -14.04 12.02 16.08
N ARG A 75 -12.80 12.52 16.16
CA ARG A 75 -12.13 13.21 15.04
C ARG A 75 -12.10 12.39 13.75
N CYS A 76 -12.04 11.06 13.88
CA CYS A 76 -12.08 10.14 12.73
C CYS A 76 -13.51 9.79 12.29
N VAL A 77 -14.54 10.04 13.10
CA VAL A 77 -15.95 9.67 12.88
C VAL A 77 -16.80 10.88 12.46
N ASP A 78 -16.39 12.10 12.79
CA ASP A 78 -17.10 13.33 12.47
C ASP A 78 -17.39 13.49 10.96
N LYS A 79 -18.64 13.90 10.71
CA LYS A 79 -19.33 13.93 9.42
C LYS A 79 -18.96 15.11 8.51
N SER A 80 -17.90 15.87 8.78
CA SER A 80 -17.59 17.09 8.01
C SER A 80 -16.09 17.32 7.80
N TRP A 81 -15.30 16.28 7.54
CA TRP A 81 -13.95 16.45 6.96
C TRP A 81 -14.01 16.94 5.51
N ILE A 82 -15.16 16.82 4.84
CA ILE A 82 -15.30 17.28 3.46
C ILE A 82 -15.35 18.81 3.49
N PRO A 83 -14.36 19.53 2.91
CA PRO A 83 -14.44 20.97 2.80
C PRO A 83 -15.72 21.36 2.05
N GLU A 84 -16.42 22.37 2.54
CA GLU A 84 -17.62 22.90 1.88
C GLU A 84 -17.31 23.20 0.40
N GLY A 85 -18.17 22.73 -0.50
CA GLY A 85 -18.01 22.89 -1.94
C GLY A 85 -17.24 21.77 -2.69
N VAL A 86 -16.73 20.73 -2.02
CA VAL A 86 -16.11 19.59 -2.72
C VAL A 86 -17.16 18.59 -3.19
N ILE A 87 -17.34 18.49 -4.52
CA ILE A 87 -18.28 17.55 -5.14
C ILE A 87 -17.57 16.23 -5.48
N PHE A 88 -18.01 15.13 -4.87
CA PHE A 88 -17.57 13.78 -5.23
C PHE A 88 -18.54 13.10 -6.21
N ARG A 89 -18.05 12.69 -7.38
CA ARG A 89 -18.81 11.90 -8.36
C ARG A 89 -18.39 10.43 -8.29
N PHE A 90 -19.37 9.53 -8.30
CA PHE A 90 -19.14 8.09 -8.27
C PHE A 90 -19.77 7.42 -9.48
N CYS A 91 -19.05 6.49 -10.11
CA CYS A 91 -19.56 5.76 -11.26
C CYS A 91 -20.68 4.77 -10.92
N LYS A 92 -20.68 4.20 -9.70
CA LYS A 92 -21.62 3.16 -9.25
C LYS A 92 -21.80 3.19 -7.72
N SER A 93 -22.88 2.58 -7.22
CA SER A 93 -23.19 2.47 -5.78
C SER A 93 -22.08 1.78 -4.97
N LYS A 94 -21.37 0.79 -5.54
CA LYS A 94 -20.19 0.15 -4.92
C LYS A 94 -19.12 1.16 -4.50
N CYS A 95 -18.79 2.12 -5.36
CA CYS A 95 -17.77 3.13 -5.10
C CYS A 95 -18.25 4.10 -4.02
N HIS A 96 -19.50 4.55 -4.11
CA HIS A 96 -20.11 5.43 -3.10
C HIS A 96 -20.18 4.76 -1.72
N ARG A 97 -20.54 3.47 -1.64
CA ARG A 97 -20.55 2.72 -0.37
C ARG A 97 -19.15 2.55 0.21
N ASN A 98 -18.14 2.28 -0.62
CA ASN A 98 -16.76 2.21 -0.15
C ASN A 98 -16.26 3.57 0.37
N PHE A 99 -16.65 4.66 -0.28
CA PHE A 99 -16.37 6.02 0.18
C PHE A 99 -17.05 6.32 1.52
N LYS A 100 -18.34 6.02 1.68
CA LYS A 100 -19.07 6.14 2.96
C LYS A 100 -18.43 5.30 4.08
N LYS A 101 -17.88 4.13 3.73
CA LYS A 101 -17.11 3.27 4.64
C LYS A 101 -15.65 3.72 4.85
N LYS A 102 -15.28 4.93 4.40
CA LYS A 102 -13.94 5.53 4.51
C LYS A 102 -12.81 4.61 4.01
N ARG A 103 -13.09 3.75 3.02
CA ARG A 103 -12.08 2.84 2.46
C ARG A 103 -11.12 3.59 1.55
N ASN A 104 -9.82 3.45 1.80
CA ASN A 104 -8.78 4.09 1.01
C ASN A 104 -8.66 3.47 -0.41
N PRO A 105 -8.90 4.24 -1.50
CA PRO A 105 -8.75 3.74 -2.87
C PRO A 105 -7.35 3.18 -3.17
N ARG A 106 -6.29 3.77 -2.58
CA ARG A 106 -4.89 3.33 -2.77
C ARG A 106 -4.56 2.01 -2.10
N LYS A 107 -5.43 1.46 -1.24
CA LYS A 107 -5.29 0.13 -0.65
C LYS A 107 -6.25 -0.89 -1.28
N MET A 108 -7.18 -0.42 -2.13
CA MET A 108 -8.19 -1.27 -2.75
C MET A 108 -7.71 -1.78 -4.12
N ARG A 109 -7.31 -3.06 -4.18
CA ARG A 109 -6.57 -3.70 -5.30
C ARG A 109 -7.15 -3.49 -6.71
N TRP A 110 -8.47 -3.37 -6.84
CA TRP A 110 -9.14 -3.24 -8.14
C TRP A 110 -9.18 -1.80 -8.68
N THR A 111 -8.88 -0.79 -7.87
CA THR A 111 -8.97 0.62 -8.30
C THR A 111 -7.77 1.04 -9.13
N LYS A 112 -7.96 2.02 -10.03
CA LYS A 112 -6.87 2.65 -10.77
C LYS A 112 -5.87 3.35 -9.85
N ALA A 113 -6.33 3.93 -8.73
CA ALA A 113 -5.46 4.56 -7.73
C ALA A 113 -4.45 3.56 -7.14
N PHE A 114 -4.91 2.38 -6.72
CA PHE A 114 -4.02 1.30 -6.27
C PHE A 114 -3.07 0.85 -7.40
N ARG A 115 -3.62 0.62 -8.61
CA ARG A 115 -2.82 0.11 -9.73
C ARG A 115 -1.69 1.04 -10.12
N LYS A 116 -1.93 2.36 -10.16
CA LYS A 116 -0.89 3.36 -10.40
C LYS A 116 0.14 3.41 -9.27
N ALA A 117 -0.30 3.45 -8.01
CA ALA A 117 0.60 3.52 -6.86
C ALA A 117 1.47 2.26 -6.69
N ALA A 118 0.93 1.09 -7.05
CA ALA A 118 1.63 -0.20 -6.96
C ALA A 118 2.41 -0.57 -8.24
N GLY A 119 2.60 0.36 -9.18
CA GLY A 119 3.37 0.12 -10.41
C GLY A 119 2.71 -0.86 -11.39
N LYS A 120 1.39 -1.07 -11.31
CA LYS A 120 0.64 -1.97 -12.22
C LYS A 120 0.15 -1.27 -13.50
N GLU A 121 0.39 0.02 -13.64
CA GLU A 121 0.07 0.83 -14.82
C GLU A 121 1.19 1.83 -15.08
N LEU A 122 1.32 2.25 -16.34
CA LEU A 122 2.21 3.33 -16.72
C LEU A 122 1.68 4.65 -16.13
N THR A 123 2.49 5.32 -15.30
CA THR A 123 2.10 6.53 -14.57
C THR A 123 2.71 7.81 -15.15
N VAL A 124 3.92 7.72 -15.70
CA VAL A 124 4.67 8.84 -16.26
C VAL A 124 4.83 8.60 -17.76
N ASP A 125 4.05 9.31 -18.58
CA ASP A 125 4.11 9.25 -20.04
C ASP A 125 3.60 10.56 -20.67
N ASN A 126 4.28 11.04 -21.72
CA ASN A 126 3.95 12.30 -22.38
C ASN A 126 2.55 12.30 -23.01
N SER A 127 2.00 11.13 -23.38
CA SER A 127 0.63 11.05 -23.92
C SER A 127 -0.43 11.48 -22.90
N PHE A 128 -0.15 11.42 -21.60
CA PHE A 128 -1.07 11.87 -20.56
C PHE A 128 -1.17 13.39 -20.47
N GLU A 129 -0.20 14.13 -21.02
CA GLU A 129 -0.23 15.59 -20.98
C GLU A 129 -1.28 16.22 -21.89
N PHE A 130 -1.81 15.47 -22.87
CA PHE A 130 -2.87 15.94 -23.75
C PHE A 130 -4.23 16.02 -23.03
N GLU A 131 -4.43 15.22 -21.97
CA GLU A 131 -5.67 15.16 -21.18
C GLU A 131 -5.60 16.17 -20.01
N LYS A 132 -5.50 17.47 -20.32
CA LYS A 132 -5.47 18.57 -19.34
C LYS A 132 -6.80 19.32 -19.28
N ARG A 133 -7.24 19.69 -18.07
CA ARG A 133 -8.40 20.58 -17.88
C ARG A 133 -8.02 21.99 -18.34
N ARG A 134 -8.74 22.50 -19.35
CA ARG A 134 -8.59 23.88 -19.84
C ARG A 134 -9.61 24.77 -19.14
N ASN A 135 -9.12 25.81 -18.46
CA ASN A 135 -9.99 26.80 -17.79
C ASN A 135 -10.29 28.01 -18.70
N GLU A 136 -9.57 28.13 -19.81
CA GLU A 136 -9.76 29.20 -20.78
C GLU A 136 -10.38 28.63 -22.07
N PRO A 137 -11.52 29.16 -22.52
CA PRO A 137 -12.18 28.70 -23.74
C PRO A 137 -11.47 29.27 -24.97
N VAL A 138 -11.36 28.45 -26.02
CA VAL A 138 -10.82 28.88 -27.31
C VAL A 138 -11.99 29.15 -28.26
N LYS A 139 -11.93 30.24 -29.04
CA LYS A 139 -12.93 30.54 -30.06
C LYS A 139 -13.00 29.39 -31.08
N TYR A 140 -14.22 28.98 -31.42
CA TYR A 140 -14.43 27.89 -32.35
C TYR A 140 -13.80 28.18 -33.73
N GLN A 141 -13.00 27.25 -34.22
CA GLN A 141 -12.43 27.24 -35.57
C GLN A 141 -12.51 25.80 -36.13
N ARG A 142 -13.17 25.62 -37.28
CA ARG A 142 -13.42 24.29 -37.86
C ARG A 142 -12.14 23.50 -38.12
N GLU A 143 -11.14 24.14 -38.73
CA GLU A 143 -9.85 23.51 -39.03
C GLU A 143 -9.10 23.05 -37.77
N LEU A 144 -9.11 23.87 -36.72
CA LEU A 144 -8.52 23.53 -35.44
C LEU A 144 -9.23 22.31 -34.81
N TRP A 145 -10.56 22.29 -34.84
CA TRP A 145 -11.35 21.19 -34.29
C TRP A 145 -11.12 19.88 -35.04
N ASN A 146 -11.13 19.90 -36.38
CA ASN A 146 -10.87 18.72 -37.19
C ASN A 146 -9.48 18.13 -36.89
N LYS A 147 -8.43 18.96 -36.93
CA LYS A 147 -7.06 18.54 -36.60
C LYS A 147 -6.96 18.00 -35.17
N THR A 148 -7.67 18.60 -34.22
CA THR A 148 -7.69 18.15 -32.82
C THR A 148 -8.31 16.76 -32.69
N VAL A 149 -9.44 16.49 -33.37
CA VAL A 149 -10.11 15.18 -33.32
C VAL A 149 -9.20 14.07 -33.88
N ASP A 150 -8.52 14.33 -34.98
CA ASP A 150 -7.61 13.33 -35.57
C ASP A 150 -6.36 13.14 -34.72
N ALA A 151 -5.80 14.21 -34.16
CA ALA A 151 -4.70 14.12 -33.21
C ALA A 151 -5.10 13.32 -31.96
N MET A 152 -6.33 13.49 -31.44
CA MET A 152 -6.83 12.74 -30.29
C MET A 152 -6.86 11.22 -30.56
N LYS A 153 -7.34 10.80 -31.73
CA LYS A 153 -7.32 9.37 -32.13
C LYS A 153 -5.89 8.82 -32.13
N ARG A 154 -4.97 9.57 -32.73
CA ARG A 154 -3.56 9.16 -32.83
C ARG A 154 -2.88 9.08 -31.46
N VAL A 155 -3.14 10.03 -30.57
CA VAL A 155 -2.61 10.03 -29.20
C VAL A 155 -3.14 8.81 -28.42
N GLU A 156 -4.41 8.46 -28.59
CA GLU A 156 -5.02 7.31 -27.92
C GLU A 156 -4.40 5.97 -28.39
N GLU A 157 -4.16 5.80 -29.69
CA GLU A 157 -3.44 4.63 -30.22
C GLU A 157 -2.03 4.48 -29.61
N ILE A 158 -1.28 5.59 -29.54
CA ILE A 158 0.07 5.61 -28.97
C ILE A 158 0.01 5.24 -27.48
N LYS A 159 -0.94 5.83 -26.73
CA LYS A 159 -1.16 5.56 -25.31
C LYS A 159 -1.48 4.09 -25.07
N GLN A 160 -2.39 3.50 -25.85
CA GLN A 160 -2.75 2.09 -25.74
C GLN A 160 -1.56 1.17 -26.05
N LYS A 161 -0.82 1.44 -27.12
CA LYS A 161 0.36 0.65 -27.49
C LYS A 161 1.44 0.67 -26.40
N ARG A 162 1.71 1.84 -25.81
CA ARG A 162 2.68 1.98 -24.71
C ARG A 162 2.22 1.28 -23.43
N GLN A 163 0.95 1.41 -23.08
CA GLN A 163 0.37 0.71 -21.93
C GLN A 163 0.39 -0.82 -22.11
N ALA A 164 0.05 -1.31 -23.30
CA ALA A 164 0.13 -2.73 -23.62
C ALA A 164 1.55 -3.25 -23.46
N ARG A 165 2.54 -2.54 -24.03
CA ARG A 165 3.97 -2.89 -23.86
C ARG A 165 4.39 -2.92 -22.39
N PHE A 166 3.99 -1.93 -21.59
CA PHE A 166 4.29 -1.92 -20.16
C PHE A 166 3.71 -3.14 -19.42
N ILE A 167 2.47 -3.52 -19.76
CA ILE A 167 1.82 -4.69 -19.18
C ILE A 167 2.54 -5.98 -19.61
N MET A 168 2.87 -6.11 -20.90
CA MET A 168 3.57 -7.28 -21.44
C MET A 168 4.93 -7.47 -20.78
N ASN A 169 5.75 -6.41 -20.69
CA ASN A 169 7.05 -6.47 -20.03
C ASN A 169 6.92 -6.89 -18.56
N ARG A 170 5.86 -6.46 -17.86
CA ARG A 170 5.61 -6.89 -16.49
C ARG A 170 5.22 -8.36 -16.39
N LEU A 171 4.46 -8.88 -17.34
CA LEU A 171 4.03 -10.29 -17.36
C LEU A 171 5.18 -11.23 -17.74
N LYS A 172 6.13 -10.79 -18.59
CA LYS A 172 7.29 -11.60 -19.03
C LYS A 172 8.07 -12.19 -17.85
N LYS A 173 8.34 -11.38 -16.82
CA LYS A 173 9.08 -11.81 -15.61
C LYS A 173 8.46 -12.99 -14.86
N SER A 174 7.12 -13.06 -14.82
CA SER A 174 6.43 -14.18 -14.16
C SER A 174 6.60 -15.48 -14.94
N LYS A 175 6.65 -15.40 -16.28
CA LYS A 175 6.84 -16.56 -17.16
C LYS A 175 8.24 -17.15 -16.99
N GLU A 176 9.26 -16.31 -16.84
CA GLU A 176 10.64 -16.71 -16.56
C GLU A 176 10.75 -17.46 -15.22
N LEU A 177 10.11 -16.94 -14.16
CA LEU A 177 10.08 -17.60 -12.86
C LEU A 177 9.36 -18.95 -12.91
N GLN A 178 8.20 -19.00 -13.58
CA GLN A 178 7.45 -20.25 -13.75
C GLN A 178 8.31 -21.29 -14.47
N LYS A 179 8.96 -20.93 -15.58
CA LYS A 179 9.87 -21.82 -16.32
C LYS A 179 10.98 -22.39 -15.42
N ALA A 180 11.57 -21.57 -14.55
CA ALA A 180 12.60 -22.03 -13.62
C ALA A 180 12.05 -22.96 -12.53
N GLU A 181 10.85 -22.67 -12.02
CA GLU A 181 10.14 -23.53 -11.07
C GLU A 181 9.75 -24.87 -11.69
N ASP A 182 9.20 -24.88 -12.91
CA ASP A 182 8.82 -26.09 -13.64
C ASP A 182 10.03 -27.01 -13.87
N ILE A 183 11.18 -26.45 -14.28
CA ILE A 183 12.43 -27.23 -14.44
C ILE A 183 12.87 -27.83 -13.10
N LYS A 184 12.75 -27.08 -12.01
CA LYS A 184 13.10 -27.56 -10.67
C LYS A 184 12.15 -28.66 -10.21
N GLU A 185 10.86 -28.51 -10.46
CA GLU A 185 9.83 -29.49 -10.12
C GLU A 185 10.05 -30.80 -10.86
N VAL A 186 10.30 -30.77 -12.17
CA VAL A 186 10.59 -31.97 -12.97
C VAL A 186 11.83 -32.69 -12.45
N LYS A 187 12.89 -31.95 -12.09
CA LYS A 187 14.12 -32.54 -11.52
C LYS A 187 13.90 -33.20 -10.16
N GLN A 188 13.09 -32.60 -9.30
CA GLN A 188 12.81 -33.13 -7.95
C GLN A 188 11.84 -34.32 -8.00
N ASN A 189 10.84 -34.23 -8.87
CA ASN A 189 9.71 -35.14 -8.92
C ASN A 189 9.74 -36.09 -10.13
N ILE A 190 10.91 -36.31 -10.73
CA ILE A 190 11.08 -37.20 -11.89
C ILE A 190 10.50 -38.61 -11.66
N HIS A 191 10.55 -39.09 -10.42
CA HIS A 191 10.03 -40.38 -9.99
C HIS A 191 8.52 -40.54 -10.17
N LEU A 192 7.73 -39.44 -10.18
CA LEU A 192 6.28 -39.49 -10.39
C LEU A 192 5.90 -39.74 -11.86
N LEU A 193 6.82 -39.44 -12.78
CA LEU A 193 6.62 -39.62 -14.22
C LEU A 193 7.15 -40.96 -14.73
N ARG A 194 7.89 -41.70 -13.90
CA ARG A 194 8.64 -42.89 -14.33
C ARG A 194 8.41 -44.10 -13.45
N ALA A 195 8.13 -45.25 -14.07
CA ALA A 195 8.17 -46.53 -13.39
C ALA A 195 9.63 -46.90 -13.02
N PRO A 196 9.91 -47.47 -11.83
CA PRO A 196 11.26 -47.66 -11.27
C PRO A 196 12.29 -48.41 -12.14
N HIS A 197 11.87 -49.12 -13.19
CA HIS A 197 12.71 -50.02 -13.97
C HIS A 197 13.05 -49.55 -15.39
N ALA A 198 12.60 -48.37 -15.83
CA ALA A 198 12.98 -47.85 -17.15
C ALA A 198 14.40 -47.24 -17.11
N GLY A 199 15.27 -47.58 -18.09
CA GLY A 199 16.73 -47.36 -18.06
C GLY A 199 17.26 -45.91 -18.00
N THR A 200 18.41 -45.74 -17.35
CA THR A 200 19.27 -44.52 -17.23
C THR A 200 18.54 -43.17 -17.09
N PRO A 201 18.19 -42.74 -15.86
CA PRO A 201 17.45 -41.51 -15.54
C PRO A 201 18.01 -40.21 -16.12
N LYS A 202 19.34 -40.03 -16.09
CA LYS A 202 19.99 -38.75 -16.45
C LYS A 202 19.79 -38.33 -17.90
N GLN A 203 19.85 -39.27 -18.84
CA GLN A 203 19.78 -38.94 -20.28
C GLN A 203 18.41 -38.40 -20.73
N LEU A 204 17.35 -38.81 -20.05
CA LEU A 204 15.98 -38.35 -20.33
C LEU A 204 15.72 -36.99 -19.70
N GLU A 205 16.20 -36.78 -18.46
CA GLU A 205 16.17 -35.47 -17.80
C GLU A 205 16.90 -34.42 -18.63
N ASP A 206 18.11 -34.74 -19.09
CA ASP A 206 18.91 -33.83 -19.91
C ASP A 206 18.19 -33.49 -21.23
N LYS A 207 17.57 -34.47 -21.89
CA LYS A 207 16.76 -34.23 -23.12
C LYS A 207 15.52 -33.37 -22.87
N MET A 208 14.82 -33.57 -21.74
CA MET A 208 13.65 -32.76 -21.40
C MET A 208 14.04 -31.31 -21.06
N VAL A 209 15.13 -31.13 -20.31
CA VAL A 209 15.68 -29.81 -19.99
C VAL A 209 16.14 -29.09 -21.26
N GLN A 210 16.81 -29.80 -22.17
CA GLN A 210 17.30 -29.24 -23.43
C GLN A 210 16.15 -28.79 -24.34
N LYS A 211 15.07 -29.58 -24.42
CA LYS A 211 13.87 -29.21 -25.19
C LYS A 211 13.16 -27.99 -24.59
N LEU A 212 13.05 -27.92 -23.27
CA LEU A 212 12.51 -26.73 -22.58
C LEU A 212 13.38 -25.49 -22.83
N GLN A 213 14.70 -25.62 -22.96
CA GLN A 213 15.60 -24.50 -23.28
C GLN A 213 15.45 -24.03 -24.73
N GLU A 214 15.26 -24.95 -25.69
CA GLU A 214 15.01 -24.63 -27.10
C GLU A 214 13.67 -23.89 -27.30
N ASP A 215 12.61 -24.36 -26.66
CA ASP A 215 11.29 -23.71 -26.69
C ASP A 215 11.33 -22.29 -26.06
N VAL A 216 12.29 -22.04 -25.16
CA VAL A 216 12.50 -20.70 -24.56
C VAL A 216 13.16 -19.75 -25.54
N ALA A 217 14.19 -20.18 -26.27
CA ALA A 217 14.90 -19.35 -27.23
C ALA A 217 13.97 -18.88 -28.37
N MET A 218 13.10 -19.78 -28.85
CA MET A 218 12.13 -19.50 -29.92
C MET A 218 11.07 -18.44 -29.54
N GLU A 219 10.74 -18.30 -28.25
CA GLU A 219 9.77 -17.32 -27.77
C GLU A 219 10.36 -15.92 -27.50
N GLU A 220 11.69 -15.78 -27.43
CA GLU A 220 12.33 -14.47 -27.20
C GLU A 220 12.50 -13.66 -28.49
N ASP A 221 12.49 -14.34 -29.65
CA ASP A 221 12.67 -13.75 -30.98
C ASP A 221 11.34 -13.44 -31.73
N SER A 222 10.18 -13.75 -31.13
CA SER A 222 8.83 -13.50 -31.68
C SER A 222 8.10 -12.35 -30.98
#